data_AF-A0A8T7AA45-F1
#
_entry.id   AF-A0A8T7AA45-F1
#
_cell.length_a   1.000
_cell.length_b   1.000
_cell.length_c   1.000
_cell.angle_alpha   90.00
_cell.angle_beta   90.00
_cell.angle_gamma   90.00
#
_symmetry.space_group_name_H-M   'P 1'
#
loop_
_entity.id
_entity.type
_entity.pdbx_description
1 polymer ?
#
loop_
_entity_poly.entity_id
_entity_poly.type
_entity_poly.pdbx_seq_one_letter_code
_entity_poly.pdbx_strand_id
1 'polypeptide(L)'
;MIDHAHLSVADFDRHLGPGVKPHLQDILIVQEVGSSNDFLLAIDPPENNKALICMAEHQSAGRGTRGREWHSQLGASFVYSIAWNFSEAPQNISALTLAIGVVAQQTLENFGYSDVELKWPNDLLIDHKKLGGILVEVKQHNNSCHVVCGIGINLLSTMDSEDIDQAFTALDQSKNSQPPICRNNLAAKLSGDLIKLFMDYPETGFKPWREAWESLHALQNKSVRLEQAGDVIQGIALGVDDTGALQIQTDDAVRSVLSAENLVENNSQTNLYIDIGNTSMHWRVSNEKEIASPSVSIKHNKDWRKTLRMQQTTLGELKPDNIYIASVAGRQAQDACVRWFQQKFLKTPIFVQSQSESGELRNAYDTSTQLGVDRWLGIIAGFQYIQTNQHDAALVVDAGTAMTIDAVLTDGTHLGGNIIAGLTTQQVNLLARTAEISDSEGETGVWGTNTASAVANGAYFALIGAILLAYEQLQSELPDDAKIHLMLTGGDAENLERYFAGHKNIDFSVHTNLVLDGLESYVAELNV
;
A
#
# COMPACT_ATOMS: atom_id res chain seq x y z
N MET A 1 3.47 -5.89 45.33
CA MET A 1 2.49 -5.01 44.69
C MET A 1 3.29 -3.98 43.94
N ILE A 2 3.34 -4.08 42.62
CA ILE A 2 4.15 -3.18 41.79
C ILE A 2 3.43 -1.84 41.74
N ASP A 3 4.18 -0.81 42.10
CA ASP A 3 3.77 0.56 42.28
C ASP A 3 3.57 1.21 40.90
N HIS A 4 2.38 1.03 40.31
CA HIS A 4 1.90 1.89 39.22
C HIS A 4 1.52 3.30 39.74
N ALA A 5 2.08 3.67 40.91
CA ALA A 5 1.83 4.90 41.62
C ALA A 5 1.90 6.09 40.69
N HIS A 6 0.99 7.01 40.97
CA HIS A 6 1.02 8.37 40.53
C HIS A 6 2.46 8.91 40.44
N LEU A 7 2.67 9.78 39.47
CA LEU A 7 3.91 10.50 39.34
C LEU A 7 4.22 11.21 40.66
N SER A 8 5.43 11.02 41.18
CA SER A 8 5.81 11.56 42.48
C SER A 8 7.28 11.97 42.46
N VAL A 9 7.56 13.14 43.02
CA VAL A 9 8.94 13.68 43.11
C VAL A 9 9.79 12.76 43.96
N ALA A 10 9.23 12.22 45.05
CA ALA A 10 9.93 11.33 45.97
C ALA A 10 10.36 10.00 45.33
N ASP A 11 9.52 9.42 44.48
CA ASP A 11 9.86 8.17 43.77
C ASP A 11 10.81 8.44 42.61
N PHE A 12 10.63 9.53 41.87
CA PHE A 12 11.60 9.98 40.87
C PHE A 12 13.00 10.15 41.50
N ASP A 13 13.10 10.88 42.61
CA ASP A 13 14.35 11.12 43.32
C ASP A 13 15.01 9.85 43.86
N ARG A 14 14.22 8.81 44.17
CA ARG A 14 14.73 7.50 44.60
C ARG A 14 15.45 6.77 43.48
N HIS A 15 15.04 6.99 42.24
CA HIS A 15 15.62 6.38 41.05
C HIS A 15 16.67 7.27 40.37
N LEU A 16 16.76 8.56 40.74
CA LEU A 16 17.69 9.51 40.14
C LEU A 16 19.14 9.21 40.54
N GLY A 17 20.01 9.02 39.55
CA GLY A 17 21.43 8.78 39.76
C GLY A 17 22.15 9.96 40.44
N PRO A 18 23.14 9.72 41.32
CA PRO A 18 23.79 10.77 42.10
C PRO A 18 24.55 11.78 41.24
N GLY A 19 25.04 11.39 40.05
CA GLY A 19 25.71 12.28 39.11
C GLY A 19 24.78 13.27 38.38
N VAL A 20 23.46 13.06 38.44
CA VAL A 20 22.47 13.86 37.74
C VAL A 20 22.01 15.05 38.58
N LYS A 21 21.89 14.86 39.90
CA LYS A 21 21.40 15.89 40.85
C LYS A 21 22.08 17.26 40.72
N PRO A 22 23.41 17.37 40.50
CA PRO A 22 24.05 18.68 40.32
C PRO A 22 23.57 19.44 39.07
N HIS A 23 22.99 18.75 38.10
CA HIS A 23 22.51 19.31 36.84
C HIS A 23 20.99 19.42 36.77
N LEU A 24 20.26 18.91 37.76
CA LEU A 24 18.81 19.07 37.86
C LEU A 24 18.50 20.32 38.70
N GLN A 25 17.82 21.30 38.11
CA GLN A 25 17.34 22.48 38.83
C GLN A 25 16.06 22.17 39.60
N ASP A 26 15.06 21.59 38.93
CA ASP A 26 13.79 21.21 39.56
C ASP A 26 13.03 20.18 38.70
N ILE A 27 12.02 19.56 39.31
CA ILE A 27 11.04 18.69 38.65
C ILE A 27 9.62 19.10 39.04
N LEU A 28 8.82 19.40 38.02
CA LEU A 28 7.44 19.85 38.13
C LEU A 28 6.51 18.72 37.71
N ILE A 29 5.84 18.09 38.68
CA ILE A 29 4.84 17.06 38.42
C ILE A 29 3.45 17.65 38.60
N VAL A 30 2.64 17.58 37.53
CA VAL A 30 1.27 18.13 37.51
C VAL A 30 0.26 17.03 37.17
N GLN A 31 -0.98 17.19 37.64
CA GLN A 31 -2.05 16.25 37.30
C GLN A 31 -2.47 16.41 35.83
N GLU A 32 -2.69 17.66 35.41
CA GLU A 32 -3.11 17.97 34.06
C GLU A 32 -2.38 19.21 33.54
N VAL A 33 -2.05 19.20 32.26
CA VAL A 33 -1.48 20.34 31.54
C VAL A 33 -2.03 20.36 30.11
N GLY A 34 -2.09 21.53 29.46
CA GLY A 34 -2.39 21.58 28.02
C GLY A 34 -1.31 20.82 27.24
N SER A 35 -0.07 21.32 27.32
CA SER A 35 1.14 20.70 26.76
C SER A 35 2.30 20.91 27.74
N SER A 36 3.03 19.85 28.07
CA SER A 36 4.19 19.93 28.98
C SER A 36 5.34 20.74 28.37
N ASN A 37 5.49 20.74 27.03
CA ASN A 37 6.40 21.63 26.32
C ASN A 37 5.99 23.09 26.48
N ASP A 38 4.72 23.43 26.24
CA ASP A 38 4.25 24.81 26.36
C ASP A 38 4.40 25.35 27.78
N PHE A 39 4.16 24.49 28.78
CA PHE A 39 4.35 24.82 30.17
C PHE A 39 5.81 25.20 30.47
N LEU A 40 6.78 24.39 30.02
CA LEU A 40 8.20 24.70 30.19
C LEU A 40 8.67 25.90 29.34
N LEU A 41 8.07 26.13 28.18
CA LEU A 41 8.37 27.28 27.32
C LEU A 41 7.78 28.60 27.84
N ALA A 42 6.79 28.55 28.73
CA ALA A 42 6.10 29.71 29.30
C ALA A 42 6.75 30.24 30.59
N ILE A 43 7.64 29.46 31.21
CA ILE A 43 8.41 29.85 32.40
C ILE A 43 9.83 30.27 32.01
N ASP A 44 10.55 30.87 32.96
CA ASP A 44 11.94 31.23 32.74
C ASP A 44 12.79 29.98 32.45
N PRO A 45 13.71 30.05 31.47
CA PRO A 45 14.59 28.94 31.17
C PRO A 45 15.44 28.57 32.40
N PRO A 46 15.82 27.30 32.58
CA PRO A 46 16.70 26.92 33.66
C PRO A 46 18.06 27.65 33.54
N GLU A 47 18.80 27.68 34.64
CA GLU A 47 20.18 28.17 34.64
C GLU A 47 21.03 27.40 33.61
N ASN A 48 22.11 28.02 33.15
CA ASN A 48 23.01 27.41 32.18
C ASN A 48 23.49 26.03 32.65
N ASN A 49 23.42 25.05 31.76
CA ASN A 49 23.78 23.65 32.00
C ASN A 49 22.99 22.99 33.14
N LYS A 50 21.75 23.46 33.37
CA LYS A 50 20.76 22.83 34.23
C LYS A 50 19.54 22.36 33.43
N ALA A 51 18.92 21.32 33.96
CA ALA A 51 17.66 20.77 33.48
C ALA A 51 16.49 21.21 34.37
N LEU A 52 15.35 21.49 33.75
CA LEU A 52 14.05 21.63 34.42
C LEU A 52 13.08 20.65 33.77
N ILE A 53 12.49 19.76 34.57
CA ILE A 53 11.64 18.68 34.06
C ILE A 53 10.18 19.01 34.34
N CYS A 54 9.30 18.71 33.38
CA CYS A 54 7.87 18.66 33.58
C CYS A 54 7.33 17.26 33.26
N MET A 55 6.55 16.71 34.17
CA MET A 55 5.79 15.48 33.93
C MET A 55 4.32 15.71 34.25
N ALA A 56 3.43 15.06 33.50
CA ALA A 56 2.00 15.17 33.71
C ALA A 56 1.32 13.80 33.73
N GLU A 57 0.26 13.65 34.52
CA GLU A 57 -0.59 12.46 34.44
C GLU A 57 -1.41 12.44 33.15
N HIS A 58 -1.81 13.63 32.67
CA HIS A 58 -2.60 13.80 31.46
C HIS A 58 -2.26 15.13 30.73
N GLN A 59 -2.31 15.10 29.41
CA GLN A 59 -2.23 16.26 28.53
C GLN A 59 -3.55 16.47 27.77
N SER A 60 -4.19 17.63 27.94
CA SER A 60 -5.46 17.96 27.27
C SER A 60 -5.33 18.64 25.92
N ALA A 61 -4.15 19.15 25.57
CA ALA A 61 -3.84 19.80 24.29
C ALA A 61 -2.41 19.44 23.84
N GLY A 62 -2.12 18.13 23.82
CA GLY A 62 -0.78 17.65 23.49
C GLY A 62 -0.38 18.01 22.07
N ARG A 63 0.90 18.35 21.89
CA ARG A 63 1.45 18.79 20.61
C ARG A 63 2.40 17.77 20.02
N GLY A 64 2.25 17.53 18.72
CA GLY A 64 3.21 16.90 17.85
C GLY A 64 3.90 17.91 16.92
N THR A 65 4.79 17.42 16.07
CA THR A 65 5.43 18.23 15.03
C THR A 65 4.39 18.79 14.06
N ARG A 66 4.65 19.99 13.53
CA ARG A 66 3.86 20.63 12.47
C ARG A 66 2.38 20.85 12.84
N GLY A 67 2.10 21.07 14.12
CA GLY A 67 0.75 21.34 14.61
C GLY A 67 -0.16 20.13 14.70
N ARG A 68 0.36 18.90 14.49
CA ARG A 68 -0.38 17.67 14.78
C ARG A 68 -0.67 17.57 16.28
N GLU A 69 -1.78 16.93 16.64
CA GLU A 69 -2.13 16.68 18.04
C GLU A 69 -1.43 15.42 18.56
N TRP A 70 -1.09 15.43 19.85
CA TRP A 70 -0.62 14.26 20.59
C TRP A 70 -1.66 13.89 21.63
N HIS A 71 -2.32 12.75 21.42
CA HIS A 71 -3.30 12.22 22.36
C HIS A 71 -2.59 11.48 23.49
N SER A 72 -2.97 11.78 24.73
CA SER A 72 -2.47 11.11 25.92
C SER A 72 -3.63 10.56 26.74
N GLN A 73 -3.45 9.39 27.35
CA GLN A 73 -4.43 8.82 28.27
C GLN A 73 -3.87 8.78 29.69
N LEU A 74 -4.74 9.09 30.64
CA LEU A 74 -4.41 9.15 32.06
C LEU A 74 -3.82 7.80 32.51
N GLY A 75 -2.56 7.82 32.97
CA GLY A 75 -1.87 6.62 33.46
C GLY A 75 -1.35 5.66 32.37
N ALA A 76 -1.87 5.73 31.15
CA ALA A 76 -1.49 4.89 30.02
C ALA A 76 -0.44 5.52 29.09
N SER A 77 -0.26 6.84 29.17
CA SER A 77 0.79 7.55 28.43
C SER A 77 1.90 8.03 29.37
N PHE A 78 3.14 7.97 28.88
CA PHE A 78 4.27 8.67 29.46
C PHE A 78 4.33 10.08 28.87
N VAL A 79 4.05 11.08 29.70
CA VAL A 79 4.12 12.50 29.32
C VAL A 79 5.28 13.13 30.07
N TYR A 80 6.34 13.44 29.33
CA TYR A 80 7.60 13.94 29.87
C TYR A 80 8.15 15.05 28.99
N SER A 81 8.58 16.14 29.60
CA SER A 81 9.35 17.19 28.93
C SER A 81 10.56 17.60 29.77
N ILE A 82 11.68 17.85 29.12
CA ILE A 82 12.89 18.38 29.75
C ILE A 82 13.32 19.66 29.05
N ALA A 83 13.46 20.72 29.83
CA ALA A 83 14.06 21.98 29.43
C ALA A 83 15.55 21.96 29.78
N TRP A 84 16.39 22.37 28.84
CA TRP A 84 17.83 22.56 29.02
C TRP A 84 18.25 23.91 28.46
N ASN A 85 19.17 24.58 29.15
CA ASN A 85 19.71 25.85 28.67
C ASN A 85 21.20 25.70 28.37
N PHE A 86 21.55 25.69 27.08
CA PHE A 86 22.93 25.69 26.65
C PHE A 86 23.51 27.10 26.79
N SER A 87 24.73 27.18 27.33
CA SER A 87 25.45 28.44 27.45
C SER A 87 25.72 29.09 26.08
N GLU A 88 25.91 28.27 25.05
CA GLU A 88 26.08 28.66 23.65
C GLU A 88 25.26 27.74 22.74
N ALA A 89 24.76 28.27 21.62
CA ALA A 89 23.99 27.46 20.66
C ALA A 89 24.85 26.34 20.05
N PRO A 90 24.46 25.06 20.22
CA PRO A 90 25.19 23.95 19.61
C PRO A 90 25.10 24.00 18.08
N GLN A 91 26.14 23.51 17.40
CA GLN A 91 26.06 23.26 15.97
C GLN A 91 25.06 22.15 15.67
N ASN A 92 24.39 22.22 14.51
CA ASN A 92 23.45 21.21 14.02
C ASN A 92 22.39 20.82 15.06
N ILE A 93 21.79 21.82 15.73
CA ILE A 93 20.74 21.59 16.73
C ILE A 93 19.54 20.81 16.17
N SER A 94 19.32 20.85 14.85
CA SER A 94 18.32 20.04 14.15
C SER A 94 18.49 18.53 14.35
N ALA A 95 19.73 18.06 14.46
CA ALA A 95 20.04 16.64 14.65
C ALA A 95 19.83 16.16 16.10
N LEU A 96 19.59 17.07 17.04
CA LEU A 96 19.44 16.75 18.46
C LEU A 96 18.28 15.77 18.71
N THR A 97 17.19 15.89 17.93
CA THR A 97 16.04 14.98 17.99
C THR A 97 16.43 13.52 17.71
N LEU A 98 17.41 13.29 16.84
CA LEU A 98 17.87 11.94 16.49
C LEU A 98 18.70 11.34 17.63
N ALA A 99 19.59 12.14 18.23
CA ALA A 99 20.36 11.73 19.41
C ALA A 99 19.44 11.39 20.60
N ILE A 100 18.41 12.22 20.83
CA ILE A 100 17.39 11.98 21.86
C ILE A 100 16.62 10.69 21.56
N GLY A 101 16.31 10.40 20.29
CA GLY A 101 15.72 9.14 19.86
C GLY A 101 16.55 7.93 20.27
N VAL A 102 17.86 7.97 20.03
CA VAL A 102 18.80 6.91 20.46
C VAL A 102 18.79 6.76 21.98
N VAL A 103 18.87 7.85 22.74
CA VAL A 103 18.86 7.80 24.21
C VAL A 103 17.53 7.26 24.76
N ALA A 104 16.40 7.63 24.15
CA ALA A 104 15.09 7.12 24.53
C ALA A 104 15.00 5.61 24.26
N GLN A 105 15.43 5.15 23.08
CA GLN A 105 15.45 3.74 22.72
C GLN A 105 16.37 2.93 23.65
N GLN A 106 17.61 3.38 23.89
CA GLN A 106 18.55 2.71 24.80
C GLN A 106 18.02 2.66 26.24
N THR A 107 17.30 3.71 26.65
CA THR A 107 16.62 3.71 27.94
C THR A 107 15.57 2.60 27.98
N LEU A 108 14.69 2.52 26.98
CA LEU A 108 13.65 1.48 26.88
C LEU A 108 14.24 0.06 26.78
N GLU A 109 15.36 -0.10 26.08
CA GLU A 109 16.12 -1.36 26.00
C GLU A 109 16.58 -1.83 27.39
N ASN A 110 17.06 -0.92 28.25
CA ASN A 110 17.41 -1.26 29.64
C ASN A 110 16.22 -1.72 30.48
N PHE A 111 14.99 -1.44 30.05
CA PHE A 111 13.75 -1.95 30.64
C PHE A 111 13.22 -3.20 29.93
N GLY A 112 13.96 -3.76 28.96
CA GLY A 112 13.63 -5.01 28.27
C GLY A 112 12.93 -4.83 26.91
N TYR A 113 12.79 -3.61 26.41
CA TYR A 113 12.11 -3.32 25.14
C TYR A 113 13.12 -3.09 24.00
N SER A 114 13.86 -4.13 23.63
CA SER A 114 14.90 -4.07 22.59
C SER A 114 14.34 -4.04 21.16
N ASP A 115 13.05 -4.30 20.99
CA ASP A 115 12.31 -4.28 19.72
C ASP A 115 11.82 -2.87 19.32
N VAL A 116 12.14 -1.84 20.11
CA VAL A 116 11.82 -0.45 19.77
C VAL A 116 12.77 0.04 18.68
N GLU A 117 12.20 0.46 17.55
CA GLU A 117 12.90 1.04 16.41
C GLU A 117 12.71 2.56 16.36
N LEU A 118 13.53 3.24 15.55
CA LEU A 118 13.44 4.66 15.28
C LEU A 118 12.96 4.92 13.85
N LYS A 119 12.11 5.92 13.66
CA LYS A 119 11.73 6.41 12.34
C LYS A 119 11.98 7.90 12.24
N TRP A 120 12.71 8.27 11.20
CA TRP A 120 13.03 9.66 10.92
C TRP A 120 11.75 10.49 10.69
N PRO A 121 11.67 11.72 11.23
CA PRO A 121 12.72 12.37 12.02
C PRO A 121 12.64 12.12 13.54
N ASN A 122 11.52 11.61 14.07
CA ASN A 122 11.24 11.75 15.49
C ASN A 122 10.26 10.73 16.10
N ASP A 123 9.97 9.64 15.38
CA ASP A 123 9.02 8.62 15.83
C ASP A 123 9.75 7.42 16.46
N LEU A 124 9.17 6.88 17.54
CA LEU A 124 9.51 5.59 18.14
C LEU A 124 8.50 4.56 17.62
N LEU A 125 8.95 3.39 17.17
CA LEU A 125 8.10 2.36 16.59
C LEU A 125 8.26 0.99 17.28
N ILE A 126 7.22 0.18 17.23
CA ILE A 126 7.27 -1.29 17.42
C ILE A 126 6.47 -1.92 16.29
N ASP A 127 7.02 -2.93 15.61
CA ASP A 127 6.37 -3.62 14.48
C ASP A 127 5.80 -2.63 13.44
N HIS A 128 6.57 -1.60 13.09
CA HIS A 128 6.20 -0.51 12.18
C HIS A 128 5.01 0.38 12.60
N LYS A 129 4.47 0.18 13.80
CA LYS A 129 3.41 1.01 14.39
C LYS A 129 4.00 2.04 15.34
N LYS A 130 3.37 3.21 15.42
CA LYS A 130 3.87 4.30 16.25
C LYS A 130 3.67 4.03 17.74
N LEU A 131 4.77 3.93 18.47
CA LEU A 131 4.82 3.80 19.92
C LEU A 131 4.79 5.17 20.60
N GLY A 132 5.47 6.15 20.01
CA GLY A 132 5.74 7.43 20.65
C GLY A 132 6.32 8.45 19.69
N GLY A 133 6.53 9.65 20.20
CA GLY A 133 7.10 10.75 19.43
C GLY A 133 7.92 11.71 20.29
N ILE A 134 8.90 12.33 19.64
CA ILE A 134 9.78 13.33 20.24
C ILE A 134 9.47 14.70 19.61
N LEU A 135 9.39 15.74 20.42
CA LEU A 135 9.20 17.12 19.98
C LEU A 135 10.25 18.02 20.62
N VAL A 136 11.22 18.44 19.82
CA VAL A 136 12.27 19.39 20.23
C VAL A 136 11.90 20.79 19.76
N GLU A 137 11.82 21.72 20.70
CA GLU A 137 11.58 23.14 20.44
C GLU A 137 12.75 23.97 20.96
N VAL A 138 13.20 24.92 20.14
CA VAL A 138 14.40 25.71 20.41
C VAL A 138 14.03 27.20 20.44
N LYS A 139 14.40 27.88 21.52
CA LYS A 139 14.36 29.35 21.65
C LYS A 139 15.78 29.86 21.84
N GLN A 140 16.28 30.65 20.90
CA GLN A 140 17.55 31.34 21.06
C GLN A 140 17.33 32.68 21.76
N HIS A 141 18.17 32.98 22.76
CA HIS A 141 18.18 34.27 23.42
C HIS A 141 19.62 34.73 23.64
N ASN A 142 20.03 35.80 22.95
CA ASN A 142 21.43 36.24 22.90
C ASN A 142 22.36 35.08 22.47
N ASN A 143 23.33 34.72 23.31
CA ASN A 143 24.22 33.59 23.06
C ASN A 143 23.67 32.26 23.57
N SER A 144 22.73 32.26 24.52
CA SER A 144 22.21 31.02 25.10
C SER A 144 21.12 30.41 24.23
N CYS A 145 21.07 29.07 24.22
CA CYS A 145 20.11 28.30 23.45
C CYS A 145 19.26 27.48 24.42
N HIS A 146 17.99 27.89 24.57
CA HIS A 146 17.03 27.18 25.39
C HIS A 146 16.33 26.13 24.53
N VAL A 147 16.37 24.88 24.99
CA VAL A 147 15.75 23.74 24.32
C VAL A 147 14.73 23.11 25.25
N VAL A 148 13.55 22.80 24.73
CA VAL A 148 12.54 21.99 25.41
C VAL A 148 12.29 20.75 24.57
N CYS A 149 12.51 19.58 25.15
CA CYS A 149 12.29 18.29 24.53
C CYS A 149 11.13 17.56 25.20
N GLY A 150 10.03 17.41 24.47
CA GLY A 150 8.89 16.59 24.86
C GLY A 150 9.04 15.18 24.31
N ILE A 151 8.78 14.18 25.15
CA ILE A 151 8.83 12.75 24.83
C ILE A 151 7.51 12.14 25.28
N GLY A 152 6.71 11.73 24.31
CA GLY A 152 5.45 11.01 24.51
C GLY A 152 5.61 9.54 24.15
N ILE A 153 5.25 8.62 25.06
CA ILE A 153 5.31 7.17 24.82
C ILE A 153 4.00 6.53 25.27
N ASN A 154 3.41 5.68 24.44
CA ASN A 154 2.27 4.86 24.80
C ASN A 154 2.74 3.67 25.65
N LEU A 155 2.30 3.58 26.90
CA LEU A 155 2.70 2.51 27.81
C LEU A 155 1.71 1.35 27.78
N LEU A 156 0.41 1.67 27.75
CA LEU A 156 -0.68 0.70 27.77
C LEU A 156 -1.62 0.91 26.59
N SER A 157 -2.09 -0.19 25.99
CA SER A 157 -3.04 -0.19 24.89
C SER A 157 -4.46 0.01 25.42
N THR A 158 -4.86 1.26 25.63
CA THR A 158 -6.20 1.62 26.14
C THR A 158 -6.97 2.59 25.23
N MET A 159 -6.45 2.90 24.03
CA MET A 159 -7.12 3.74 23.03
C MET A 159 -7.89 2.87 22.03
N ASP A 160 -9.16 3.21 21.78
CA ASP A 160 -9.89 2.71 20.62
C ASP A 160 -9.37 3.39 19.35
N SER A 161 -9.18 2.62 18.28
CA SER A 161 -8.46 3.04 17.08
C SER A 161 -9.25 3.95 16.13
N GLU A 162 -10.50 4.29 16.43
CA GLU A 162 -11.42 4.94 15.48
C GLU A 162 -11.08 6.42 15.20
N ASP A 163 -10.33 7.10 16.09
CA ASP A 163 -10.03 8.53 15.99
C ASP A 163 -8.58 8.87 15.51
N ILE A 164 -7.75 7.87 15.17
CA ILE A 164 -6.33 8.08 14.82
C ILE A 164 -5.99 7.48 13.45
N ASP A 165 -5.70 8.35 12.48
CA ASP A 165 -5.39 7.98 11.08
C ASP A 165 -4.10 7.13 10.91
N GLN A 166 -3.20 7.14 11.90
CA GLN A 166 -1.93 6.41 11.86
C GLN A 166 -1.97 5.16 12.76
N ALA A 167 -1.50 4.03 12.24
CA ALA A 167 -1.31 2.82 13.03
C ALA A 167 -0.38 3.08 14.23
N PHE A 168 -0.88 2.86 15.44
CA PHE A 168 -0.16 3.06 16.69
C PHE A 168 -0.10 1.77 17.52
N THR A 169 0.75 1.77 18.54
CA THR A 169 0.96 0.66 19.48
C THR A 169 1.36 1.21 20.85
N ALA A 170 1.53 0.33 21.82
CA ALA A 170 1.95 0.62 23.19
C ALA A 170 2.96 -0.43 23.69
N LEU A 171 3.73 -0.10 24.72
CA LEU A 171 4.78 -1.00 25.25
C LEU A 171 4.24 -2.36 25.71
N ASP A 172 3.02 -2.44 26.22
CA ASP A 172 2.36 -3.70 26.63
C ASP A 172 2.05 -4.64 25.46
N GLN A 173 2.10 -4.15 24.21
CA GLN A 173 1.94 -4.95 22.99
C GLN A 173 3.29 -5.42 22.40
N SER A 174 4.42 -5.03 22.98
CA SER A 174 5.76 -5.50 22.57
C SER A 174 5.85 -7.02 22.66
N LYS A 175 6.56 -7.64 21.71
CA LYS A 175 6.88 -9.08 21.74
C LYS A 175 7.75 -9.47 22.94
N ASN A 176 8.43 -8.50 23.54
CA ASN A 176 9.26 -8.66 24.73
C ASN A 176 8.49 -8.32 26.02
N SER A 177 7.16 -8.49 26.05
CA SER A 177 6.28 -8.00 27.11
C SER A 177 6.86 -8.21 28.52
N GLN A 178 7.10 -7.10 29.20
CA GLN A 178 7.57 -7.04 30.59
C GLN A 178 6.40 -6.66 31.51
N PRO A 179 6.53 -6.84 32.85
CA PRO A 179 5.66 -6.16 33.80
C PRO A 179 5.61 -4.65 33.50
N PRO A 180 4.47 -3.95 33.74
CA PRO A 180 4.37 -2.58 33.29
C PRO A 180 5.42 -1.68 33.95
N ILE A 181 6.06 -0.86 33.14
CA ILE A 181 7.19 -0.02 33.53
C ILE A 181 6.77 1.02 34.59
N CYS A 182 7.63 1.22 35.59
CA CYS A 182 7.45 2.30 36.55
C CYS A 182 7.79 3.64 35.89
N ARG A 183 6.80 4.52 35.71
CA ARG A 183 6.96 5.83 35.05
C ARG A 183 7.98 6.74 35.75
N ASN A 184 8.02 6.74 37.08
CA ASN A 184 9.00 7.51 37.85
C ASN A 184 10.43 7.00 37.61
N ASN A 185 10.62 5.68 37.53
CA ASN A 185 11.93 5.07 37.24
C ASN A 185 12.36 5.34 35.79
N LEU A 186 11.45 5.17 34.82
CA LEU A 186 11.69 5.51 33.42
C LEU A 186 12.13 6.98 33.28
N ALA A 187 11.40 7.91 33.89
CA ALA A 187 11.74 9.33 33.85
C ALA A 187 13.09 9.62 34.49
N ALA A 188 13.41 9.04 35.64
CA ALA A 188 14.68 9.27 36.32
C ALA A 188 15.87 8.77 35.48
N LYS A 189 15.75 7.57 34.89
CA LYS A 189 16.80 7.00 34.02
C LYS A 189 16.98 7.82 32.74
N LEU A 190 15.87 8.12 32.05
CA LEU A 190 15.86 8.93 30.84
C LEU A 190 16.47 10.32 31.10
N SER A 191 16.11 10.96 32.21
CA SER A 191 16.64 12.28 32.58
C SER A 191 18.17 12.25 32.74
N GLY A 192 18.71 11.22 33.38
CA GLY A 192 20.15 11.08 33.54
C GLY A 192 20.90 10.94 32.21
N ASP A 193 20.35 10.14 31.29
CA ASP A 193 20.96 9.90 29.99
C ASP A 193 20.81 11.13 29.05
N LEU A 194 19.68 11.84 29.12
CA LEU A 194 19.46 13.08 28.37
C LEU A 194 20.34 14.23 28.87
N ILE A 195 20.50 14.40 30.18
CA ILE A 195 21.39 15.41 30.75
C ILE A 195 22.84 15.17 30.30
N LYS A 196 23.28 13.91 30.32
CA LYS A 196 24.60 13.55 29.80
C LYS A 196 24.73 13.90 28.31
N LEU A 197 23.74 13.53 27.50
CA LEU A 197 23.70 13.91 26.09
C LEU A 197 23.80 15.43 25.92
N PHE A 198 23.03 16.23 26.66
CA PHE A 198 23.06 17.68 26.56
C PHE A 198 24.38 18.29 27.01
N MET A 199 25.07 17.70 27.98
CA MET A 199 26.41 18.14 28.36
C MET A 199 27.44 17.89 27.26
N ASP A 200 27.36 16.74 26.59
CA ASP A 200 28.34 16.31 25.58
C ASP A 200 28.06 16.92 24.18
N TYR A 201 26.80 17.29 23.89
CA TYR A 201 26.35 17.72 22.56
C TYR A 201 27.05 18.98 22.00
N PRO A 202 27.35 20.04 22.78
CA PRO A 202 28.04 21.23 22.26
C PRO A 202 29.40 20.93 21.64
N GLU A 203 30.13 19.93 22.16
CA GLU A 203 31.45 19.54 21.68
C GLU A 203 31.38 18.48 20.58
N THR A 204 30.43 17.56 20.69
CA THR A 204 30.40 16.35 19.84
C THR A 204 29.43 16.42 18.67
N GLY A 205 28.40 17.26 18.76
CA GLY A 205 27.26 17.26 17.82
C GLY A 205 26.57 15.89 17.77
N PHE A 206 25.86 15.58 16.69
CA PHE A 206 25.16 14.29 16.55
C PHE A 206 26.08 13.08 16.30
N LYS A 207 27.34 13.31 15.94
CA LYS A 207 28.26 12.26 15.45
C LYS A 207 28.34 11.00 16.32
N PRO A 208 28.43 11.06 17.67
CA PRO A 208 28.51 9.86 18.51
C PRO A 208 27.28 8.94 18.43
N TRP A 209 26.12 9.49 18.05
CA TRP A 209 24.86 8.77 18.02
C TRP A 209 24.46 8.28 16.63
N ARG A 210 25.17 8.68 15.57
CA ARG A 210 24.77 8.38 14.19
C ARG A 210 24.67 6.89 13.90
N GLU A 211 25.74 6.14 14.17
CA GLU A 211 25.80 4.71 13.85
C GLU A 211 24.72 3.93 14.62
N ALA A 212 24.52 4.27 15.89
CA ALA A 212 23.44 3.71 16.70
C ALA A 212 22.07 4.05 16.10
N TRP A 213 21.84 5.31 15.72
CA TRP A 213 20.59 5.73 15.10
C TRP A 213 20.31 4.99 13.79
N GLU A 214 21.29 4.88 12.89
CA GLU A 214 21.17 4.17 11.62
C GLU A 214 20.89 2.67 11.84
N SER A 215 21.53 2.06 12.84
CA SER A 215 21.26 0.65 13.20
C SER A 215 19.84 0.41 13.74
N LEU A 216 19.22 1.45 14.31
CA LEU A 216 17.88 1.42 14.87
C LEU A 216 16.82 1.93 13.90
N HIS A 217 17.20 2.47 12.74
CA HIS A 217 16.26 3.10 11.85
C HIS A 217 15.43 2.05 11.11
N ALA A 218 14.12 2.02 11.36
CA ALA A 218 13.16 1.07 10.78
C ALA A 218 13.13 1.03 9.24
N LEU A 219 13.61 2.10 8.57
CA LEU A 219 13.66 2.22 7.12
C LEU A 219 15.10 2.22 6.58
N GLN A 220 16.10 1.90 7.39
CA GLN A 220 17.49 1.87 6.98
C GLN A 220 17.69 0.89 5.81
N ASN A 221 18.33 1.37 4.73
CA ASN A 221 18.59 0.63 3.50
C ASN A 221 17.33 0.07 2.81
N LYS A 222 16.14 0.58 3.15
CA LYS A 222 14.89 0.20 2.51
C LYS A 222 14.51 1.16 1.39
N SER A 223 13.69 0.67 0.45
CA SER A 223 12.99 1.51 -0.52
C SER A 223 12.00 2.40 0.22
N VAL A 224 12.03 3.70 0.00
CA VAL A 224 11.19 4.67 0.68
C VAL A 224 10.53 5.64 -0.30
N ARG A 225 9.36 6.13 0.12
CA ARG A 225 8.65 7.25 -0.51
C ARG A 225 8.52 8.35 0.52
N LEU A 226 9.06 9.51 0.19
CA LEU A 226 9.03 10.71 1.01
C LEU A 226 8.16 11.77 0.31
N GLU A 227 7.25 12.38 1.06
CA GLU A 227 6.36 13.44 0.59
C GLU A 227 6.68 14.73 1.34
N GLN A 228 6.88 15.83 0.60
CA GLN A 228 7.19 17.14 1.16
C GLN A 228 6.70 18.26 0.23
N ALA A 229 5.83 19.15 0.72
CA ALA A 229 5.38 20.34 -0.01
C ALA A 229 4.80 20.04 -1.41
N GLY A 230 4.15 18.89 -1.58
CA GLY A 230 3.61 18.41 -2.86
C GLY A 230 4.62 17.67 -3.75
N ASP A 231 5.91 17.67 -3.41
CA ASP A 231 6.93 16.87 -4.09
C ASP A 231 7.03 15.47 -3.49
N VAL A 232 7.29 14.50 -4.36
CA VAL A 232 7.52 13.10 -3.98
C VAL A 232 8.95 12.71 -4.34
N ILE A 233 9.69 12.20 -3.35
CA ILE A 233 11.03 11.64 -3.53
C ILE A 233 10.95 10.13 -3.27
N GLN A 234 11.38 9.34 -4.23
CA GLN A 234 11.50 7.88 -4.10
C GLN A 234 12.95 7.45 -4.25
N GLY A 235 13.35 6.45 -3.47
CA GLY A 235 14.72 5.94 -3.49
C GLY A 235 15.03 5.05 -2.30
N ILE A 236 16.30 4.76 -2.06
CA ILE A 236 16.76 3.96 -0.91
C ILE A 236 17.20 4.89 0.21
N ALA A 237 16.66 4.72 1.41
CA ALA A 237 17.11 5.47 2.58
C ALA A 237 18.50 4.97 3.03
N LEU A 238 19.52 5.82 2.92
CA LEU A 238 20.91 5.50 3.24
C LEU A 238 21.32 5.82 4.68
N GLY A 239 20.46 6.47 5.46
CA GLY A 239 20.77 6.95 6.80
C GLY A 239 20.76 8.47 6.88
N VAL A 240 21.54 9.06 7.78
CA VAL A 240 21.51 10.50 8.07
C VAL A 240 22.91 11.12 8.08
N ASP A 241 23.02 12.39 7.72
CA ASP A 241 24.28 13.14 7.81
C ASP A 241 24.50 13.81 9.19
N ASP A 242 25.61 14.56 9.34
CA ASP A 242 25.97 15.24 10.61
C ASP A 242 24.98 16.36 10.98
N THR A 243 24.14 16.79 10.04
CA THR A 243 23.10 17.81 10.23
C THR A 243 21.75 17.19 10.60
N GLY A 244 21.64 15.87 10.54
CA GLY A 244 20.41 15.10 10.76
C GLY A 244 19.53 15.00 9.52
N ALA A 245 20.03 15.38 8.34
CA ALA A 245 19.29 15.26 7.09
C ALA A 245 19.28 13.81 6.62
N LEU A 246 18.09 13.30 6.29
CA LEU A 246 17.94 11.96 5.72
C LEU A 246 18.55 11.92 4.31
N GLN A 247 19.41 10.94 4.06
CA GLN A 247 20.05 10.73 2.77
C GLN A 247 19.25 9.68 1.98
N ILE A 248 18.72 10.04 0.82
CA ILE A 248 17.97 9.14 -0.05
C ILE A 248 18.71 8.98 -1.38
N GLN A 249 19.11 7.76 -1.72
CA GLN A 249 19.62 7.42 -3.04
C GLN A 249 18.45 7.32 -4.02
N THR A 250 18.28 8.32 -4.88
CA THR A 250 17.39 8.25 -6.04
C THR A 250 18.13 7.63 -7.23
N ASP A 251 17.45 7.41 -8.36
CA ASP A 251 18.08 6.85 -9.56
C ASP A 251 19.30 7.64 -10.05
N ASP A 252 19.30 8.95 -9.86
CA ASP A 252 20.30 9.86 -10.43
C ASP A 252 21.34 10.36 -9.42
N ALA A 253 20.99 10.46 -8.13
CA ALA A 253 21.85 11.08 -7.11
C ALA A 253 21.41 10.75 -5.67
N VAL A 254 22.28 11.06 -4.70
CA VAL A 254 21.87 11.13 -3.28
C VAL A 254 21.26 12.50 -3.01
N ARG A 255 20.04 12.52 -2.46
CA ARG A 255 19.37 13.73 -1.99
C ARG A 255 19.37 13.79 -0.47
N SER A 256 19.78 14.93 0.08
CA SER A 256 19.70 15.23 1.51
C SER A 256 18.40 15.96 1.82
N VAL A 257 17.59 15.42 2.72
CA VAL A 257 16.26 15.94 3.08
C VAL A 257 16.20 16.32 4.55
N LEU A 258 15.85 17.58 4.83
CA LEU A 258 15.82 18.14 6.19
C LEU A 258 14.48 17.95 6.91
N SER A 259 13.39 17.70 6.18
CA SER A 259 12.07 17.46 6.77
C SER A 259 11.14 16.72 5.80
N ALA A 260 10.14 15.98 6.28
CA ALA A 260 9.09 15.38 5.44
C ALA A 260 7.72 15.47 6.10
N GLU A 261 6.66 15.56 5.28
CA GLU A 261 5.27 15.40 5.71
C GLU A 261 4.97 13.94 5.98
N ASN A 262 5.42 13.08 5.07
CA ASN A 262 5.29 11.66 5.22
C ASN A 262 6.57 10.96 4.72
N LEU A 263 6.94 9.89 5.39
CA LEU A 263 8.00 8.98 4.99
C LEU A 263 7.49 7.58 5.24
N VAL A 264 7.40 6.77 4.20
CA VAL A 264 6.93 5.39 4.29
C VAL A 264 7.87 4.46 3.54
N GLU A 265 7.89 3.20 3.95
CA GLU A 265 8.48 2.14 3.14
C GLU A 265 7.72 2.07 1.81
N ASN A 266 8.44 2.13 0.70
CA ASN A 266 7.88 2.04 -0.64
C ASN A 266 7.84 0.57 -1.06
N ASN A 267 6.82 -0.13 -0.56
CA ASN A 267 6.55 -1.54 -0.86
C ASN A 267 5.72 -1.75 -2.13
N SER A 268 5.26 -0.68 -2.79
CA SER A 268 4.40 -0.78 -3.96
C SER A 268 5.19 -1.26 -5.18
N GLN A 269 5.29 -2.58 -5.38
CA GLN A 269 5.79 -3.12 -6.64
C GLN A 269 4.88 -2.65 -7.78
N THR A 270 5.48 -2.09 -8.82
CA THR A 270 4.78 -1.69 -10.04
C THR A 270 4.79 -2.84 -11.03
N ASN A 271 3.64 -3.46 -11.27
CA ASN A 271 3.50 -4.61 -12.14
C ASN A 271 2.87 -4.19 -13.49
N LEU A 272 3.44 -4.70 -14.59
CA LEU A 272 2.85 -4.58 -15.93
C LEU A 272 2.09 -5.88 -16.26
N TYR A 273 0.78 -5.77 -16.42
CA TYR A 273 -0.12 -6.87 -16.76
C TYR A 273 -0.51 -6.79 -18.24
N ILE A 274 -0.38 -7.89 -18.96
CA ILE A 274 -0.63 -7.95 -20.40
C ILE A 274 -1.47 -9.18 -20.73
N ASP A 275 -2.55 -8.96 -21.47
CA ASP A 275 -3.32 -9.99 -22.14
C ASP A 275 -3.09 -9.91 -23.66
N ILE A 276 -2.73 -11.04 -24.27
CA ILE A 276 -2.44 -11.18 -25.70
C ILE A 276 -3.36 -12.24 -26.30
N GLY A 277 -4.47 -11.75 -26.86
CA GLY A 277 -5.40 -12.51 -27.66
C GLY A 277 -4.94 -12.72 -29.10
N ASN A 278 -5.81 -13.32 -29.91
CA ASN A 278 -5.53 -13.62 -31.33
C ASN A 278 -5.54 -12.39 -32.23
N THR A 279 -6.27 -11.34 -31.84
CA THR A 279 -6.55 -10.14 -32.66
C THR A 279 -6.27 -8.83 -31.93
N SER A 280 -6.13 -8.87 -30.61
CA SER A 280 -5.91 -7.71 -29.75
C SER A 280 -4.91 -8.02 -28.64
N MET A 281 -4.26 -6.98 -28.18
CA MET A 281 -3.42 -6.95 -27.00
C MET A 281 -3.94 -5.88 -26.05
N HIS A 282 -4.15 -6.26 -24.80
CA HIS A 282 -4.59 -5.39 -23.72
C HIS A 282 -3.50 -5.32 -22.65
N TRP A 283 -3.25 -4.15 -22.07
CA TRP A 283 -2.30 -4.05 -20.98
C TRP A 283 -2.65 -2.93 -20.01
N ARG A 284 -2.23 -3.07 -18.75
CA ARG A 284 -2.33 -2.05 -17.71
C ARG A 284 -1.13 -2.10 -16.76
N VAL A 285 -0.83 -0.97 -16.14
CA VAL A 285 0.12 -0.88 -15.02
C VAL A 285 -0.68 -0.72 -13.75
N SER A 286 -0.33 -1.51 -12.74
CA SER A 286 -0.91 -1.42 -11.42
C SER A 286 0.19 -1.52 -10.36
N ASN A 287 -0.04 -0.90 -9.22
CA ASN A 287 0.71 -1.15 -8.01
C ASN A 287 -0.23 -1.82 -6.99
N GLU A 288 0.29 -2.42 -5.91
CA GLU A 288 -0.51 -3.16 -4.92
C GLU A 288 -1.71 -2.39 -4.32
N LYS A 289 -1.78 -1.06 -4.49
CA LYS A 289 -2.84 -0.20 -3.93
C LYS A 289 -3.77 0.41 -4.98
N GLU A 290 -3.35 0.57 -6.23
CA GLU A 290 -4.13 1.26 -7.26
C GLU A 290 -3.68 0.93 -8.69
N ILE A 291 -4.64 1.02 -9.61
CA ILE A 291 -4.37 0.99 -11.06
C ILE A 291 -3.64 2.28 -11.44
N ALA A 292 -2.34 2.17 -11.69
CA ALA A 292 -1.45 3.30 -11.98
C ALA A 292 -1.65 3.90 -13.39
N SER A 293 -2.33 3.18 -14.30
CA SER A 293 -2.64 3.69 -15.65
C SER A 293 -3.96 3.13 -16.20
N PRO A 294 -4.73 3.90 -16.98
CA PRO A 294 -5.85 3.35 -17.75
C PRO A 294 -5.41 2.18 -18.63
N SER A 295 -6.24 1.14 -18.73
CA SER A 295 -5.97 0.01 -19.61
C SER A 295 -5.92 0.44 -21.08
N VAL A 296 -4.94 -0.10 -21.82
CA VAL A 296 -4.75 0.18 -23.24
C VAL A 296 -5.11 -1.06 -24.05
N SER A 297 -5.88 -0.87 -25.12
CA SER A 297 -6.29 -1.92 -26.05
C SER A 297 -5.79 -1.62 -27.47
N ILE A 298 -5.13 -2.58 -28.12
CA ILE A 298 -4.56 -2.44 -29.46
C ILE A 298 -4.92 -3.65 -30.33
N LYS A 299 -5.42 -3.40 -31.54
CA LYS A 299 -5.62 -4.44 -32.55
C LYS A 299 -4.31 -4.77 -33.28
N HIS A 300 -4.10 -6.05 -33.61
CA HIS A 300 -2.93 -6.50 -34.37
C HIS A 300 -3.25 -7.57 -35.41
N ASN A 301 -2.36 -7.73 -36.39
CA ASN A 301 -2.41 -8.76 -37.43
C ASN A 301 -1.27 -9.79 -37.29
N LYS A 302 -0.74 -9.98 -36.07
CA LYS A 302 0.40 -10.86 -35.73
C LYS A 302 1.77 -10.36 -36.21
N ASP A 303 1.88 -9.13 -36.70
CA ASP A 303 3.16 -8.42 -36.85
C ASP A 303 3.64 -7.89 -35.49
N TRP A 304 4.16 -8.80 -34.65
CA TRP A 304 4.55 -8.50 -33.27
C TRP A 304 5.63 -7.44 -33.15
N ARG A 305 6.55 -7.39 -34.12
CA ARG A 305 7.60 -6.37 -34.14
C ARG A 305 6.99 -4.99 -34.30
N LYS A 306 6.03 -4.83 -35.21
CA LYS A 306 5.31 -3.56 -35.39
C LYS A 306 4.44 -3.25 -34.18
N THR A 307 3.65 -4.21 -33.68
CA THR A 307 2.75 -4.03 -32.54
C THR A 307 3.49 -3.53 -31.30
N LEU A 308 4.57 -4.21 -30.89
CA LEU A 308 5.35 -3.82 -29.71
C LEU A 308 6.10 -2.50 -29.92
N ARG A 309 6.61 -2.22 -31.14
CA ARG A 309 7.25 -0.94 -31.45
C ARG A 309 6.30 0.24 -31.38
N MET A 310 5.04 0.09 -31.78
CA MET A 310 4.03 1.15 -31.61
C MET A 310 3.79 1.49 -30.14
N GLN A 311 4.03 0.54 -29.23
CA GLN A 311 3.93 0.77 -27.79
C GLN A 311 5.20 1.36 -27.17
N GLN A 312 6.26 1.56 -27.95
CA GLN A 312 7.54 2.03 -27.41
C GLN A 312 7.45 3.41 -26.75
N THR A 313 6.54 4.27 -27.19
CA THR A 313 6.32 5.57 -26.55
C THR A 313 5.52 5.39 -25.25
N THR A 314 4.41 4.67 -25.30
CA THR A 314 3.48 4.54 -24.16
C THR A 314 4.03 3.66 -23.03
N LEU A 315 4.66 2.53 -23.38
CA LEU A 315 5.42 1.70 -22.42
C LEU A 315 6.84 2.25 -22.19
N GLY A 316 7.21 3.34 -22.87
CA GLY A 316 8.58 3.81 -23.00
C GLY A 316 9.21 4.31 -21.72
N GLU A 317 8.39 4.96 -20.90
CA GLU A 317 8.78 5.68 -19.68
C GLU A 317 8.53 4.83 -18.43
N LEU A 318 7.87 3.69 -18.58
CA LEU A 318 7.57 2.78 -17.49
C LEU A 318 8.86 2.09 -16.99
N LYS A 319 8.89 1.81 -15.69
CA LYS A 319 9.91 0.98 -15.03
C LYS A 319 9.22 -0.10 -14.19
N PRO A 320 8.56 -1.09 -14.82
CA PRO A 320 7.87 -2.12 -14.07
C PRO A 320 8.87 -3.02 -13.33
N ASP A 321 8.54 -3.36 -12.08
CA ASP A 321 9.28 -4.33 -11.28
C ASP A 321 9.14 -5.73 -11.88
N ASN A 322 7.91 -6.09 -12.25
CA ASN A 322 7.55 -7.36 -12.88
C ASN A 322 6.65 -7.17 -14.10
N ILE A 323 6.70 -8.16 -15.01
CA ILE A 323 5.91 -8.17 -16.25
C ILE A 323 5.22 -9.53 -16.33
N TYR A 324 3.89 -9.54 -16.25
CA TYR A 324 3.06 -10.74 -16.31
C TYR A 324 2.25 -10.75 -17.60
N ILE A 325 2.26 -11.89 -18.30
CA ILE A 325 1.64 -12.03 -19.62
C ILE A 325 0.72 -13.25 -19.65
N ALA A 326 -0.57 -13.01 -19.90
CA ALA A 326 -1.51 -14.01 -20.40
C ALA A 326 -1.46 -14.01 -21.92
N SER A 327 -1.30 -15.17 -22.56
CA SER A 327 -1.22 -15.23 -24.04
C SER A 327 -1.77 -16.51 -24.62
N VAL A 328 -2.73 -16.35 -25.54
CA VAL A 328 -3.26 -17.43 -26.40
C VAL A 328 -2.78 -17.31 -27.86
N ALA A 329 -1.96 -16.31 -28.17
CA ALA A 329 -1.49 -16.00 -29.53
C ALA A 329 -0.36 -16.90 -30.06
N GLY A 330 0.08 -17.89 -29.27
CA GLY A 330 1.08 -18.91 -29.64
C GLY A 330 2.53 -18.47 -29.46
N ARG A 331 3.46 -19.41 -29.68
CA ARG A 331 4.89 -19.27 -29.36
C ARG A 331 5.58 -18.08 -30.05
N GLN A 332 5.20 -17.76 -31.30
CA GLN A 332 5.79 -16.63 -32.01
C GLN A 332 5.55 -15.29 -31.31
N ALA A 333 4.37 -15.11 -30.69
CA ALA A 333 4.05 -13.93 -29.89
C ALA A 333 4.90 -13.88 -28.62
N GLN A 334 4.99 -15.01 -27.91
CA GLN A 334 5.76 -15.13 -26.68
C GLN A 334 7.25 -14.79 -26.91
N ASP A 335 7.87 -15.38 -27.95
CA ASP A 335 9.28 -15.14 -28.30
C ASP A 335 9.53 -13.67 -28.72
N ALA A 336 8.53 -13.00 -29.31
CA ALA A 336 8.63 -11.59 -29.65
C ALA A 336 8.55 -10.70 -28.40
N CYS A 337 7.63 -11.00 -27.47
CA CYS A 337 7.50 -10.31 -26.20
C CYS A 337 8.77 -10.45 -25.34
N VAL A 338 9.29 -11.67 -25.16
CA VAL A 338 10.53 -11.90 -24.38
C VAL A 338 11.68 -11.04 -24.91
N ARG A 339 11.92 -11.07 -26.22
CA ARG A 339 12.99 -10.28 -26.84
C ARG A 339 12.80 -8.78 -26.64
N TRP A 340 11.58 -8.29 -26.79
CA TRP A 340 11.30 -6.86 -26.66
C TRP A 340 11.43 -6.36 -25.22
N PHE A 341 10.85 -7.08 -24.25
CA PHE A 341 10.91 -6.69 -22.84
C PHE A 341 12.32 -6.81 -22.25
N GLN A 342 13.11 -7.81 -22.67
CA GLN A 342 14.51 -7.92 -22.29
C GLN A 342 15.35 -6.76 -22.85
N GLN A 343 15.09 -6.33 -24.09
CA GLN A 343 15.80 -5.19 -24.68
C GLN A 343 15.36 -3.85 -24.06
N LYS A 344 14.08 -3.72 -23.73
CA LYS A 344 13.49 -2.45 -23.28
C LYS A 344 13.66 -2.20 -21.79
N PHE A 345 13.42 -3.22 -20.95
CA PHE A 345 13.41 -3.10 -19.49
C PHE A 345 14.48 -3.95 -18.79
N LEU A 346 15.28 -4.75 -19.53
CA LEU A 346 16.20 -5.74 -18.95
C LEU A 346 15.48 -6.77 -18.05
N LYS A 347 14.22 -7.04 -18.34
CA LYS A 347 13.35 -7.97 -17.60
C LYS A 347 12.87 -9.10 -18.50
N THR A 348 12.74 -10.29 -17.95
CA THR A 348 12.11 -11.43 -18.63
C THR A 348 10.65 -11.52 -18.18
N PRO A 349 9.67 -11.48 -19.10
CA PRO A 349 8.27 -11.58 -18.73
C PRO A 349 7.92 -12.98 -18.22
N ILE A 350 6.98 -13.04 -17.27
CA ILE A 350 6.43 -14.25 -16.70
C ILE A 350 5.13 -14.56 -17.42
N PHE A 351 5.08 -15.70 -18.11
CA PHE A 351 3.88 -16.16 -18.78
C PHE A 351 3.03 -16.99 -17.83
N VAL A 352 1.82 -16.53 -17.55
CA VAL A 352 0.87 -17.28 -16.72
C VAL A 352 0.21 -18.39 -17.53
N GLN A 353 -0.25 -19.42 -16.82
CA GLN A 353 -0.90 -20.59 -17.42
C GLN A 353 -2.10 -21.00 -16.59
N SER A 354 -3.07 -21.63 -17.24
CA SER A 354 -4.21 -22.25 -16.55
C SER A 354 -3.73 -23.37 -15.63
N GLN A 355 -4.23 -23.37 -14.40
CA GLN A 355 -3.86 -24.33 -13.34
C GLN A 355 -5.06 -25.20 -12.97
N SER A 356 -4.82 -26.29 -12.25
CA SER A 356 -5.90 -27.13 -11.72
C SER A 356 -6.75 -26.42 -10.67
N GLU A 357 -6.16 -25.45 -9.98
CA GLU A 357 -6.80 -24.64 -8.94
C GLU A 357 -6.15 -23.25 -8.82
N SER A 358 -6.87 -22.28 -8.28
CA SER A 358 -6.39 -20.95 -7.86
C SER A 358 -7.17 -20.57 -6.61
N GLY A 359 -6.51 -20.57 -5.44
CA GLY A 359 -7.21 -20.48 -4.16
C GLY A 359 -8.26 -21.59 -4.01
N GLU A 360 -9.53 -21.20 -3.83
CA GLU A 360 -10.66 -22.13 -3.70
C GLU A 360 -11.27 -22.55 -5.05
N LEU A 361 -10.92 -21.84 -6.14
CA LEU A 361 -11.42 -22.10 -7.47
C LEU A 361 -10.78 -23.36 -8.07
N ARG A 362 -11.58 -24.30 -8.54
CA ARG A 362 -11.16 -25.56 -9.17
C ARG A 362 -11.49 -25.53 -10.66
N ASN A 363 -10.52 -25.90 -11.49
CA ASN A 363 -10.66 -25.97 -12.95
C ASN A 363 -11.40 -27.25 -13.37
N ALA A 364 -12.41 -27.15 -14.24
CA ALA A 364 -13.16 -28.30 -14.75
C ALA A 364 -12.37 -29.18 -15.73
N TYR A 365 -11.26 -28.69 -16.31
CA TYR A 365 -10.53 -29.43 -17.34
C TYR A 365 -9.61 -30.48 -16.70
N ASP A 366 -9.77 -31.76 -17.09
CA ASP A 366 -8.88 -32.86 -16.67
C ASP A 366 -7.39 -32.55 -16.90
N THR A 367 -7.10 -31.88 -18.02
CA THR A 367 -5.78 -31.29 -18.30
C THR A 367 -5.93 -29.77 -18.28
N SER A 368 -5.75 -29.16 -17.11
CA SER A 368 -5.99 -27.74 -16.87
C SER A 368 -5.32 -26.80 -17.88
N THR A 369 -4.11 -27.13 -18.36
CA THR A 369 -3.38 -26.33 -19.36
C THR A 369 -4.04 -26.30 -20.76
N GLN A 370 -5.06 -27.12 -21.01
CA GLN A 370 -5.85 -27.07 -22.24
C GLN A 370 -6.91 -25.97 -22.22
N LEU A 371 -7.32 -25.50 -21.04
CA LEU A 371 -8.17 -24.32 -20.93
C LEU A 371 -7.35 -23.09 -21.33
N GLY A 372 -7.91 -22.26 -22.22
CA GLY A 372 -7.29 -20.98 -22.58
C GLY A 372 -7.04 -20.13 -21.34
N VAL A 373 -5.84 -19.55 -21.23
CA VAL A 373 -5.45 -18.79 -20.03
C VAL A 373 -6.27 -17.51 -19.87
N ASP A 374 -6.69 -16.90 -20.98
CA ASP A 374 -7.65 -15.79 -21.01
C ASP A 374 -8.98 -16.16 -20.33
N ARG A 375 -9.54 -17.34 -20.68
CA ARG A 375 -10.76 -17.87 -20.07
C ARG A 375 -10.55 -18.17 -18.59
N TRP A 376 -9.44 -18.80 -18.23
CA TRP A 376 -9.13 -19.12 -16.83
C TRP A 376 -9.09 -17.86 -15.95
N LEU A 377 -8.44 -16.80 -16.43
CA LEU A 377 -8.37 -15.52 -15.72
C LEU A 377 -9.74 -14.82 -15.66
N GLY A 378 -10.53 -14.88 -16.73
CA GLY A 378 -11.92 -14.40 -16.70
C GLY A 378 -12.77 -15.10 -15.66
N ILE A 379 -12.59 -16.42 -15.49
CA ILE A 379 -13.27 -17.21 -14.45
C ILE A 379 -12.80 -16.80 -13.05
N ILE A 380 -11.49 -16.58 -12.83
CA ILE A 380 -10.96 -16.08 -11.54
C ILE A 380 -11.62 -14.74 -11.17
N ALA A 381 -11.67 -13.79 -12.11
CA ALA A 381 -12.32 -12.50 -11.88
C ALA A 381 -13.82 -12.67 -11.57
N GLY A 382 -14.50 -13.56 -12.29
CA GLY A 382 -15.91 -13.85 -12.04
C GLY A 382 -16.16 -14.49 -10.68
N PHE A 383 -15.31 -15.43 -10.28
CA PHE A 383 -15.38 -16.06 -8.96
C PHE A 383 -15.22 -15.04 -7.84
N GLN A 384 -14.23 -14.16 -7.93
CA GLN A 384 -14.04 -13.10 -6.93
C GLN A 384 -15.21 -12.12 -6.88
N TYR A 385 -15.78 -11.78 -8.04
CA TYR A 385 -16.94 -10.91 -8.10
C TYR A 385 -18.12 -11.50 -7.33
N ILE A 386 -18.45 -12.78 -7.55
CA ILE A 386 -19.60 -13.42 -6.89
C ILE A 386 -19.38 -13.63 -5.39
N GLN A 387 -18.14 -13.90 -4.96
CA GLN A 387 -17.77 -13.90 -3.54
C GLN A 387 -18.05 -12.54 -2.89
N THR A 388 -17.60 -11.47 -3.54
CA THR A 388 -17.70 -10.10 -3.02
C THR A 388 -19.15 -9.62 -2.96
N ASN A 389 -19.96 -9.97 -3.97
CA ASN A 389 -21.32 -9.44 -4.14
C ASN A 389 -22.42 -10.41 -3.67
N GLN A 390 -22.05 -11.54 -3.06
CA GLN A 390 -22.96 -12.54 -2.51
C GLN A 390 -23.92 -13.13 -3.56
N HIS A 391 -23.34 -13.51 -4.71
CA HIS A 391 -24.02 -14.28 -5.75
C HIS A 391 -23.67 -15.76 -5.62
N ASP A 392 -24.58 -16.62 -6.11
CA ASP A 392 -24.44 -18.07 -6.06
C ASP A 392 -23.63 -18.60 -7.26
N ALA A 393 -23.69 -17.91 -8.39
CA ALA A 393 -22.95 -18.26 -9.60
C ALA A 393 -22.69 -17.06 -10.51
N ALA A 394 -21.66 -17.17 -11.35
CA ALA A 394 -21.40 -16.27 -12.46
C ALA A 394 -21.39 -17.02 -13.79
N LEU A 395 -21.97 -16.39 -14.80
CA LEU A 395 -21.82 -16.75 -16.21
C LEU A 395 -20.90 -15.73 -16.88
N VAL A 396 -19.65 -16.13 -17.13
CA VAL A 396 -18.61 -15.27 -17.69
C VAL A 396 -18.59 -15.42 -19.21
N VAL A 397 -18.87 -14.32 -19.92
CA VAL A 397 -18.95 -14.27 -21.38
C VAL A 397 -17.88 -13.31 -21.92
N ASP A 398 -16.90 -13.84 -22.65
CA ASP A 398 -15.97 -13.03 -23.44
C ASP A 398 -16.42 -13.02 -24.89
N ALA A 399 -16.94 -11.88 -25.35
CA ALA A 399 -17.43 -11.64 -26.69
C ALA A 399 -16.31 -11.08 -27.60
N GLY A 400 -15.33 -11.93 -27.90
CA GLY A 400 -14.21 -11.64 -28.80
C GLY A 400 -14.38 -12.22 -30.21
N THR A 401 -13.25 -12.44 -30.89
CA THR A 401 -13.20 -13.11 -32.22
C THR A 401 -13.88 -14.49 -32.17
N ALA A 402 -13.69 -15.21 -31.08
CA ALA A 402 -14.57 -16.27 -30.62
C ALA A 402 -15.28 -15.76 -29.37
N MET A 403 -16.56 -16.12 -29.21
CA MET A 403 -17.27 -15.92 -27.96
C MET A 403 -17.07 -17.15 -27.07
N THR A 404 -16.70 -16.93 -25.81
CA THR A 404 -16.66 -18.00 -24.80
C THR A 404 -17.73 -17.77 -23.75
N ILE A 405 -18.30 -18.83 -23.21
CA ILE A 405 -19.27 -18.80 -22.12
C ILE A 405 -18.83 -19.82 -21.09
N ASP A 406 -18.41 -19.39 -19.92
CA ASP A 406 -17.96 -20.25 -18.81
C ASP A 406 -18.81 -19.99 -17.57
N ALA A 407 -19.08 -21.03 -16.77
CA ALA A 407 -19.87 -20.92 -15.56
C ALA A 407 -19.06 -21.29 -14.32
N VAL A 408 -19.19 -20.50 -13.25
CA VAL A 408 -18.51 -20.72 -11.97
C VAL A 408 -19.47 -20.54 -10.80
N LEU A 409 -19.36 -21.42 -9.81
CA LEU A 409 -20.18 -21.42 -8.61
C LEU A 409 -19.45 -20.77 -7.43
N THR A 410 -20.23 -20.30 -6.46
CA THR A 410 -19.73 -19.68 -5.21
C THR A 410 -18.93 -20.64 -4.32
N ASP A 411 -18.99 -21.96 -4.55
CA ASP A 411 -18.17 -22.95 -3.84
C ASP A 411 -16.80 -23.22 -4.51
N GLY A 412 -16.45 -22.40 -5.50
CA GLY A 412 -15.22 -22.52 -6.29
C GLY A 412 -15.29 -23.55 -7.41
N THR A 413 -16.46 -24.13 -7.73
CA THR A 413 -16.57 -25.08 -8.84
C THR A 413 -16.71 -24.34 -10.18
N HIS A 414 -15.71 -24.46 -11.07
CA HIS A 414 -15.88 -24.20 -12.51
C HIS A 414 -16.64 -25.36 -13.13
N LEU A 415 -17.69 -25.09 -13.90
CA LEU A 415 -18.51 -26.12 -14.57
C LEU A 415 -18.03 -26.43 -16.00
N GLY A 416 -17.01 -25.74 -16.48
CA GLY A 416 -16.60 -25.75 -17.88
C GLY A 416 -17.26 -24.62 -18.69
N GLY A 417 -17.24 -24.75 -20.01
CA GLY A 417 -17.77 -23.71 -20.88
C GLY A 417 -17.81 -24.07 -22.36
N ASN A 418 -18.42 -23.18 -23.14
CA ASN A 418 -18.69 -23.32 -24.57
C ASN A 418 -17.90 -22.28 -25.37
N ILE A 419 -17.51 -22.64 -26.61
CA ILE A 419 -16.85 -21.75 -27.56
C ILE A 419 -17.71 -21.64 -28.82
N ILE A 420 -18.02 -20.42 -29.23
CA ILE A 420 -18.86 -20.10 -30.39
C ILE A 420 -18.12 -19.07 -31.24
N ALA A 421 -18.35 -19.04 -32.55
CA ALA A 421 -17.80 -17.99 -33.39
C ALA A 421 -18.35 -16.61 -32.94
N GLY A 422 -17.49 -15.60 -32.80
CA GLY A 422 -17.90 -14.23 -32.46
C GLY A 422 -18.68 -13.54 -33.58
N LEU A 423 -19.22 -12.35 -33.31
CA LEU A 423 -20.17 -11.66 -34.19
C LEU A 423 -19.57 -11.43 -35.59
N THR A 424 -18.42 -10.78 -35.63
CA THR A 424 -17.71 -10.48 -36.89
C THR A 424 -17.29 -11.77 -37.60
N THR A 425 -16.83 -12.77 -36.86
CA THR A 425 -16.37 -14.06 -37.41
C THR A 425 -17.52 -14.81 -38.10
N GLN A 426 -18.72 -14.82 -37.51
CA GLN A 426 -19.89 -15.44 -38.14
C GLN A 426 -20.27 -14.71 -39.43
N GLN A 427 -20.36 -13.38 -39.39
CA GLN A 427 -20.77 -12.57 -40.53
C GLN A 427 -19.79 -12.69 -41.70
N VAL A 428 -18.49 -12.50 -41.46
CA VAL A 428 -17.46 -12.52 -42.50
C VAL A 428 -17.37 -13.90 -43.15
N ASN A 429 -17.37 -14.98 -42.37
CA ASN A 429 -17.23 -16.33 -42.93
C ASN A 429 -18.45 -16.77 -43.72
N LEU A 430 -19.65 -16.32 -43.34
CA LEU A 430 -20.88 -16.62 -44.06
C LEU A 430 -20.95 -15.84 -45.38
N LEU A 431 -20.68 -14.53 -45.34
CA LEU A 431 -20.67 -13.65 -46.52
C LEU A 431 -19.57 -14.02 -47.52
N ALA A 432 -18.38 -14.42 -47.06
CA ALA A 432 -17.27 -14.83 -47.93
C ALA A 432 -17.59 -16.08 -48.77
N ARG A 433 -18.61 -16.84 -48.39
CA ARG A 433 -19.07 -18.05 -49.11
C ARG A 433 -20.30 -17.82 -49.99
N THR A 434 -20.92 -16.65 -49.92
CA THR A 434 -22.06 -16.28 -50.78
C THR A 434 -21.55 -15.42 -51.93
N ALA A 435 -21.48 -16.02 -53.13
CA ALA A 435 -21.08 -15.29 -54.33
C ALA A 435 -22.09 -14.16 -54.63
N GLU A 436 -21.59 -12.95 -54.88
CA GLU A 436 -22.32 -11.74 -55.30
C GLU A 436 -23.10 -10.97 -54.22
N ILE A 437 -22.40 -10.35 -53.27
CA ILE A 437 -23.02 -9.31 -52.42
C ILE A 437 -22.14 -8.06 -52.44
N SER A 438 -22.71 -6.96 -52.92
CA SER A 438 -22.14 -5.62 -52.80
C SER A 438 -22.26 -5.15 -51.34
N ASP A 439 -21.17 -4.62 -50.78
CA ASP A 439 -21.10 -3.99 -49.46
C ASP A 439 -22.19 -2.93 -49.30
N SER A 440 -23.36 -3.32 -48.77
CA SER A 440 -24.33 -2.38 -48.24
C SER A 440 -24.44 -2.66 -46.74
N GLU A 441 -23.89 -1.75 -45.94
CA GLU A 441 -24.09 -1.71 -44.49
C GLU A 441 -25.60 -1.83 -44.21
N GLY A 442 -26.01 -2.98 -43.68
CA GLY A 442 -27.41 -3.28 -43.43
C GLY A 442 -27.91 -2.50 -42.22
N GLU A 443 -28.98 -1.73 -42.40
CA GLU A 443 -29.69 -1.05 -41.31
C GLU A 443 -30.08 -2.04 -40.19
N THR A 444 -29.96 -1.57 -38.95
CA THR A 444 -30.28 -2.29 -37.73
C THR A 444 -31.79 -2.33 -37.50
N GLY A 445 -32.40 -3.48 -37.75
CA GLY A 445 -33.77 -3.81 -37.34
C GLY A 445 -33.84 -5.26 -36.85
N VAL A 446 -34.83 -5.63 -36.04
CA VAL A 446 -34.97 -6.99 -35.46
C VAL A 446 -35.03 -8.09 -36.53
N TRP A 447 -35.55 -7.76 -37.72
CA TRP A 447 -35.69 -8.68 -38.84
C TRP A 447 -34.88 -8.18 -40.03
N GLY A 448 -34.07 -9.06 -40.61
CA GLY A 448 -33.30 -8.74 -41.81
C GLY A 448 -34.21 -8.54 -43.01
N THR A 449 -34.07 -7.41 -43.69
CA THR A 449 -34.83 -7.07 -44.91
C THR A 449 -34.01 -7.25 -46.20
N ASN A 450 -32.73 -7.60 -46.06
CA ASN A 450 -31.84 -7.99 -47.14
C ASN A 450 -30.83 -9.02 -46.62
N THR A 451 -30.03 -9.62 -47.49
CA THR A 451 -29.09 -10.69 -47.10
C THR A 451 -28.05 -10.22 -46.07
N ALA A 452 -27.50 -9.02 -46.23
CA ALA A 452 -26.50 -8.49 -45.30
C ALA A 452 -27.10 -8.26 -43.90
N SER A 453 -28.27 -7.63 -43.80
CA SER A 453 -28.97 -7.44 -42.50
C SER A 453 -29.49 -8.76 -41.92
N ALA A 454 -29.91 -9.72 -42.74
CA ALA A 454 -30.30 -11.05 -42.28
C ALA A 454 -29.12 -11.84 -41.69
N VAL A 455 -27.94 -11.78 -42.32
CA VAL A 455 -26.71 -12.39 -41.80
C VAL A 455 -26.28 -11.70 -40.51
N ALA A 456 -26.28 -10.36 -40.47
CA ALA A 456 -25.90 -9.60 -39.28
C ALA A 456 -26.81 -9.91 -38.08
N ASN A 457 -28.13 -9.89 -38.29
CA ASN A 457 -29.12 -10.22 -37.26
C ASN A 457 -29.04 -11.69 -36.85
N GLY A 458 -28.87 -12.61 -37.80
CA GLY A 458 -28.74 -14.04 -37.49
C GLY A 458 -27.53 -14.34 -36.61
N ALA A 459 -26.38 -13.73 -36.91
CA ALA A 459 -25.19 -13.85 -36.08
C ALA A 459 -25.40 -13.27 -34.67
N TYR A 460 -26.06 -12.12 -34.58
CA TYR A 460 -26.38 -11.49 -33.30
C TYR A 460 -27.35 -12.34 -32.45
N PHE A 461 -28.41 -12.89 -33.07
CA PHE A 461 -29.33 -13.82 -32.42
C PHE A 461 -28.64 -15.10 -31.95
N ALA A 462 -27.67 -15.61 -32.72
CA ALA A 462 -26.92 -16.80 -32.33
C ALA A 462 -26.13 -16.56 -31.03
N LEU A 463 -25.51 -15.39 -30.86
CA LEU A 463 -24.78 -15.05 -29.65
C LEU A 463 -25.72 -14.91 -28.44
N ILE A 464 -26.77 -14.09 -28.58
CA ILE A 464 -27.76 -13.88 -27.51
C ILE A 464 -28.42 -15.20 -27.11
N GLY A 465 -28.88 -15.98 -28.09
CA GLY A 465 -29.55 -17.25 -27.84
C GLY A 465 -28.64 -18.24 -27.11
N ALA A 466 -27.34 -18.26 -27.44
CA ALA A 466 -26.38 -19.08 -26.71
C ALA A 466 -26.20 -18.64 -25.25
N ILE A 467 -26.12 -17.33 -24.99
CA ILE A 467 -26.00 -16.80 -23.62
C ILE A 467 -27.27 -17.12 -22.82
N LEU A 468 -28.45 -16.86 -23.37
CA LEU A 468 -29.73 -17.13 -22.71
C LEU A 468 -29.91 -18.62 -22.41
N LEU A 469 -29.58 -19.50 -23.36
CA LEU A 469 -29.67 -20.94 -23.15
C LEU A 469 -28.68 -21.43 -22.09
N ALA A 470 -27.45 -20.90 -22.08
CA ALA A 470 -26.47 -21.23 -21.06
C ALA A 470 -26.91 -20.73 -19.67
N TYR A 471 -27.51 -19.54 -19.59
CA TYR A 471 -28.07 -18.99 -18.35
C TYR A 471 -29.23 -19.85 -17.84
N GLU A 472 -30.17 -20.23 -18.71
CA GLU A 472 -31.30 -21.10 -18.36
C GLU A 472 -30.82 -22.48 -17.89
N GLN A 473 -29.82 -23.06 -18.56
CA GLN A 473 -29.20 -24.32 -18.15
C GLN A 473 -28.57 -24.20 -16.75
N LEU A 474 -27.78 -23.15 -16.50
CA LEU A 474 -27.17 -22.90 -15.19
C LEU A 474 -28.24 -22.72 -14.10
N GLN A 475 -29.30 -21.95 -14.39
CA GLN A 475 -30.42 -21.78 -13.47
C GLN A 475 -31.12 -23.09 -13.14
N SER A 476 -31.25 -24.02 -14.11
CA SER A 476 -31.89 -25.32 -13.88
C SER A 476 -31.08 -26.26 -12.98
N GLU A 477 -29.77 -26.00 -12.83
CA GLU A 477 -28.86 -26.76 -11.97
C GLU A 477 -28.77 -26.17 -10.54
N LEU A 478 -29.38 -25.00 -10.32
CA LEU A 478 -29.35 -24.25 -9.06
C LEU A 478 -30.77 -24.14 -8.46
N PRO A 479 -30.89 -23.79 -7.16
CA PRO A 479 -32.18 -23.46 -6.56
C PRO A 479 -32.91 -22.34 -7.32
N ASP A 480 -34.25 -22.35 -7.29
CA ASP A 480 -35.09 -21.35 -7.99
C ASP A 480 -34.82 -19.89 -7.57
N ASP A 481 -34.31 -19.68 -6.35
CA ASP A 481 -33.97 -18.37 -5.79
C ASP A 481 -32.47 -18.02 -5.91
N ALA A 482 -31.68 -18.86 -6.58
CA ALA A 482 -30.25 -18.62 -6.77
C ALA A 482 -29.99 -17.34 -7.56
N LYS A 483 -29.00 -16.56 -7.10
CA LYS A 483 -28.56 -15.32 -7.73
C LYS A 483 -27.44 -15.62 -8.71
N ILE A 484 -27.75 -15.58 -9.99
CA ILE A 484 -26.78 -15.72 -11.08
C ILE A 484 -26.45 -14.34 -11.62
N HIS A 485 -25.16 -14.05 -11.77
CA HIS A 485 -24.68 -12.82 -12.40
C HIS A 485 -24.08 -13.09 -13.79
N LEU A 486 -24.56 -12.39 -14.82
CA LEU A 486 -24.02 -12.44 -16.17
C LEU A 486 -22.93 -11.38 -16.36
N MET A 487 -21.68 -11.80 -16.59
CA MET A 487 -20.57 -10.90 -16.84
C MET A 487 -20.22 -10.88 -18.32
N LEU A 488 -20.29 -9.71 -18.95
CA LEU A 488 -19.94 -9.51 -20.36
C LEU A 488 -18.58 -8.81 -20.47
N THR A 489 -17.67 -9.36 -21.27
CA THR A 489 -16.39 -8.74 -21.63
C THR A 489 -16.09 -8.96 -23.12
N GLY A 490 -14.96 -8.46 -23.60
CA GLY A 490 -14.56 -8.57 -25.00
C GLY A 490 -15.07 -7.44 -25.90
N GLY A 491 -14.63 -7.46 -27.16
CA GLY A 491 -14.85 -6.37 -28.12
C GLY A 491 -16.29 -6.16 -28.57
N ASP A 492 -17.13 -7.20 -28.50
CA ASP A 492 -18.54 -7.15 -28.87
C ASP A 492 -19.48 -7.00 -27.64
N ALA A 493 -18.94 -6.81 -26.43
CA ALA A 493 -19.73 -6.72 -25.20
C ALA A 493 -20.76 -5.57 -25.21
N GLU A 494 -20.38 -4.38 -25.71
CA GLU A 494 -21.28 -3.21 -25.80
C GLU A 494 -22.49 -3.49 -26.71
N ASN A 495 -22.30 -4.30 -27.76
CA ASN A 495 -23.42 -4.71 -28.62
C ASN A 495 -24.40 -5.57 -27.84
N LEU A 496 -23.90 -6.54 -27.07
CA LEU A 496 -24.72 -7.44 -26.24
C LEU A 496 -25.40 -6.70 -25.06
N GLU A 497 -24.71 -5.74 -24.45
CA GLU A 497 -25.25 -4.90 -23.36
C GLU A 497 -26.59 -4.27 -23.74
N ARG A 498 -26.71 -3.74 -24.97
CA ARG A 498 -27.95 -3.11 -25.45
C ARG A 498 -29.15 -4.06 -25.41
N TYR A 499 -28.94 -5.36 -25.57
CA TYR A 499 -29.99 -6.36 -25.47
C TYR A 499 -30.36 -6.66 -24.01
N PHE A 500 -29.37 -6.90 -23.16
CA PHE A 500 -29.58 -7.27 -21.76
C PHE A 500 -30.08 -6.10 -20.90
N ALA A 501 -29.72 -4.86 -21.24
CA ALA A 501 -30.28 -3.66 -20.59
C ALA A 501 -31.82 -3.58 -20.70
N GLY A 502 -32.40 -4.21 -21.72
CA GLY A 502 -33.85 -4.33 -21.89
C GLY A 502 -34.50 -5.48 -21.11
N HIS A 503 -33.71 -6.39 -20.52
CA HIS A 503 -34.17 -7.58 -19.82
C HIS A 503 -34.18 -7.39 -18.31
N LYS A 504 -35.37 -7.20 -17.72
CA LYS A 504 -35.54 -6.92 -16.29
C LYS A 504 -35.19 -8.07 -15.33
N ASN A 505 -35.02 -9.29 -15.86
CA ASN A 505 -34.90 -10.51 -15.04
C ASN A 505 -33.50 -11.13 -15.08
N ILE A 506 -32.54 -10.50 -15.76
CA ILE A 506 -31.15 -10.99 -15.83
C ILE A 506 -30.28 -9.93 -15.16
N ASP A 507 -29.64 -10.31 -14.06
CA ASP A 507 -28.63 -9.49 -13.42
C ASP A 507 -27.33 -9.59 -14.22
N PHE A 508 -26.82 -8.46 -14.70
CA PHE A 508 -25.67 -8.45 -15.60
C PHE A 508 -24.82 -7.18 -15.47
N SER A 509 -23.58 -7.27 -15.95
CA SER A 509 -22.63 -6.16 -15.99
C SER A 509 -21.66 -6.30 -17.17
N VAL A 510 -21.02 -5.19 -17.55
CA VAL A 510 -19.98 -5.16 -18.59
C VAL A 510 -18.63 -4.81 -17.96
N HIS A 511 -17.63 -5.64 -18.20
CA HIS A 511 -16.29 -5.54 -17.63
C HIS A 511 -15.22 -5.50 -18.72
N THR A 512 -14.80 -4.31 -19.15
CA THR A 512 -13.83 -4.13 -20.24
C THR A 512 -12.44 -4.73 -19.97
N ASN A 513 -12.08 -4.93 -18.70
CA ASN A 513 -10.75 -5.37 -18.27
C ASN A 513 -10.75 -6.72 -17.53
N LEU A 514 -11.83 -7.51 -17.64
CA LEU A 514 -12.05 -8.69 -16.81
C LEU A 514 -10.86 -9.67 -16.78
N VAL A 515 -10.22 -9.92 -17.93
CA VAL A 515 -9.05 -10.79 -18.01
C VAL A 515 -7.84 -10.20 -17.30
N LEU A 516 -7.63 -8.88 -17.39
CA LEU A 516 -6.55 -8.20 -16.67
C LEU A 516 -6.81 -8.17 -15.16
N ASP A 517 -8.07 -8.01 -14.75
CA ASP A 517 -8.52 -8.10 -13.35
C ASP A 517 -8.21 -9.48 -12.78
N GLY A 518 -8.59 -10.53 -13.51
CA GLY A 518 -8.25 -11.91 -13.17
C GLY A 518 -6.74 -12.18 -13.13
N LEU A 519 -5.96 -11.58 -14.04
CA LEU A 519 -4.50 -11.71 -14.07
C LEU A 519 -3.83 -11.14 -12.82
N GLU A 520 -4.28 -9.97 -12.37
CA GLU A 520 -3.74 -9.33 -11.16
C GLU A 520 -4.06 -10.15 -9.92
N SER A 521 -5.29 -10.63 -9.81
CA SER A 521 -5.72 -11.54 -8.76
C SER A 521 -4.93 -12.85 -8.73
N TYR A 522 -4.74 -13.47 -9.89
CA TYR A 522 -3.93 -14.67 -10.02
C TYR A 522 -2.48 -14.45 -9.54
N VAL A 523 -1.88 -13.31 -9.87
CA VAL A 523 -0.52 -12.96 -9.44
C VAL A 523 -0.45 -12.65 -7.94
N ALA A 524 -1.48 -12.02 -7.38
CA ALA A 524 -1.55 -11.75 -5.95
C ALA A 524 -1.54 -13.06 -5.14
N GLU A 525 -2.23 -14.10 -5.60
CA GLU A 525 -2.24 -15.42 -4.96
C GLU A 525 -0.90 -16.16 -5.07
N LEU A 526 -0.08 -15.91 -6.11
CA LEU A 526 1.24 -16.52 -6.25
C LEU A 526 2.31 -15.92 -5.31
N ASN A 527 2.08 -14.71 -4.81
CA ASN A 527 3.03 -13.96 -3.98
C ASN A 527 2.70 -13.99 -2.47
N VAL A 528 1.60 -14.65 -2.09
CA VAL A 528 1.23 -15.00 -0.70
C VAL A 528 1.74 -16.41 -0.42
#